data_AF-A0A537G6F7-F1
#
_entry.id   AF-A0A537G6F7-F1
#
_cell.length_a   1.000
_cell.length_b   1.000
_cell.length_c   1.000
_cell.angle_alpha   90.00
_cell.angle_beta   90.00
_cell.angle_gamma   90.00
#
_symmetry.space_group_name_H-M   'P 1'
#
loop_
_entity.id
_entity.type
_entity.pdbx_description
1 polymer ?
#
loop_
_entity_poly.entity_id
_entity_poly.type
_entity_poly.pdbx_seq_one_letter_code
_entity_poly.pdbx_strand_id
1 'polypeptide(L)'
;MISVALGSFIVVLAVKSVWQYYAPSREILVLLNIFRRMVNDSIRIGLVNNISSLRSLSLLSYNQLADYDSPSYYKLCAISRAAGILAARKKSLKRGFPTRQPYAVRPFLVSCYGFKIKNGGLEIPISRGKRLSLPLTKHTVAIVSTRS
;
A
#
# COMPACT_ATOMS: atom_id res chain seq x y z
N MET A 1 5.09 6.22 -25.30
CA MET A 1 4.23 7.38 -25.61
C MET A 1 3.88 8.07 -24.30
N ILE A 2 4.29 9.34 -24.17
CA ILE A 2 4.20 10.17 -22.95
C ILE A 2 2.75 10.59 -22.73
N SER A 3 2.23 10.53 -21.49
CA SER A 3 0.92 11.10 -21.15
C SER A 3 1.07 12.16 -20.07
N VAL A 4 0.86 13.41 -20.47
CA VAL A 4 0.66 14.59 -19.63
C VAL A 4 -0.84 14.66 -19.33
N ALA A 5 -1.23 14.64 -18.05
CA ALA A 5 -2.64 14.77 -17.66
C ALA A 5 -3.01 16.25 -17.44
N LEU A 6 -3.53 16.88 -18.49
CA LEU A 6 -4.47 18.01 -18.38
C LEU A 6 -5.84 17.44 -17.95
N GLY A 7 -6.40 17.96 -16.86
CA GLY A 7 -7.80 17.82 -16.45
C GLY A 7 -8.47 16.45 -16.66
N SER A 8 -8.14 15.44 -15.84
CA SER A 8 -8.79 14.13 -15.96
C SER A 8 -10.13 14.09 -15.20
N PHE A 9 -11.24 13.96 -15.95
CA PHE A 9 -12.44 13.30 -15.43
C PHE A 9 -12.03 11.91 -14.93
N ILE A 10 -12.07 11.69 -13.62
CA ILE A 10 -11.79 10.37 -13.03
C ILE A 10 -12.99 9.49 -13.33
N VAL A 11 -12.86 8.57 -14.29
CA VAL A 11 -13.83 7.48 -14.47
C VAL A 11 -13.74 6.57 -13.24
N VAL A 12 -14.78 6.56 -12.41
CA VAL A 12 -14.89 5.67 -11.26
C VAL A 12 -15.52 4.36 -11.72
N LEU A 13 -14.70 3.33 -11.91
CA LEU A 13 -15.19 1.98 -12.19
C LEU A 13 -15.52 1.25 -10.87
N ALA A 14 -16.70 0.65 -10.79
CA ALA A 14 -17.03 -0.27 -9.70
C ALA A 14 -16.24 -1.57 -9.87
N VAL A 15 -15.35 -1.86 -8.92
CA VAL A 15 -14.58 -3.11 -8.89
C VAL A 15 -15.19 -4.03 -7.85
N LYS A 16 -15.58 -5.25 -8.26
CA LYS A 16 -16.04 -6.29 -7.35
C LYS A 16 -14.90 -6.66 -6.41
N SER A 17 -15.17 -6.62 -5.10
CA SER A 17 -14.23 -7.06 -4.06
C SER A 17 -14.74 -8.35 -3.42
N VAL A 18 -13.82 -9.14 -2.88
CA VAL A 18 -14.12 -10.37 -2.14
C VAL A 18 -13.29 -10.38 -0.86
N TRP A 19 -13.88 -10.87 0.21
CA TRP A 19 -13.24 -11.03 1.50
C TRP A 19 -13.23 -12.50 1.90
N GLN A 20 -12.15 -12.93 2.53
CA GLN A 20 -12.06 -14.23 3.17
C GLN A 20 -11.37 -14.10 4.51
N TYR A 21 -11.80 -14.92 5.47
CA TYR A 21 -11.08 -15.10 6.72
C TYR A 21 -9.79 -15.89 6.47
N TYR A 22 -8.71 -15.46 7.10
CA TYR A 22 -7.42 -16.13 7.07
C TYR A 22 -6.71 -15.90 8.40
N ALA A 23 -6.26 -16.99 9.04
CA ALA A 23 -5.40 -16.90 10.21
C ALA A 23 -3.96 -16.60 9.75
N PRO A 24 -3.41 -15.40 10.03
CA PRO A 24 -2.15 -14.98 9.43
C PRO A 24 -0.96 -15.73 10.02
N SER A 25 -0.10 -16.26 9.14
CA SER A 25 1.19 -16.80 9.55
C SER A 25 2.11 -15.70 10.12
N ARG A 26 3.15 -16.10 10.85
CA ARG A 26 4.14 -15.17 11.41
C ARG A 26 4.79 -14.32 10.32
N GLU A 27 5.12 -14.89 9.17
CA GLU A 27 5.73 -14.21 8.03
C GLU A 27 4.82 -13.11 7.48
N ILE A 28 3.51 -13.38 7.38
CA ILE A 28 2.53 -12.39 6.95
C ILE A 28 2.45 -11.26 7.97
N LEU A 29 2.33 -11.58 9.28
CA LEU A 29 2.30 -10.55 10.33
C LEU A 29 3.54 -9.65 10.30
N VAL A 30 4.73 -10.23 10.09
CA VAL A 30 5.98 -9.49 9.93
C VAL A 30 5.91 -8.57 8.71
N LEU A 31 5.47 -9.06 7.54
CA LEU A 31 5.31 -8.26 6.33
C LEU A 31 4.35 -7.08 6.54
N LEU A 32 3.17 -7.32 7.14
CA LEU A 32 2.19 -6.27 7.42
C LEU A 32 2.75 -5.19 8.35
N ASN A 33 3.58 -5.58 9.31
CA ASN A 33 4.22 -4.64 10.22
C ASN A 33 5.37 -3.88 9.56
N ILE A 34 6.18 -4.53 8.71
CA ILE A 34 7.21 -3.87 7.89
C ILE A 34 6.58 -2.80 7.01
N PHE A 35 5.49 -3.12 6.31
CA PHE A 35 4.78 -2.15 5.48
C PHE A 35 4.26 -0.96 6.30
N ARG A 36 3.64 -1.22 7.46
CA ARG A 36 3.19 -0.15 8.38
C ARG A 36 4.36 0.75 8.83
N ARG A 37 5.53 0.17 9.11
CA ARG A 37 6.73 0.94 9.47
C ARG A 37 7.20 1.82 8.31
N MET A 38 7.29 1.28 7.09
CA MET A 38 7.64 2.06 5.89
C MET A 38 6.68 3.24 5.67
N VAL A 39 5.37 3.02 5.87
CA VAL A 39 4.35 4.09 5.79
C VAL A 39 4.61 5.16 6.86
N ASN A 40 4.85 4.77 8.11
CA ASN A 40 5.08 5.70 9.21
C ASN A 40 6.40 6.48 9.09
N ASP A 41 7.46 5.85 8.58
CA ASP A 41 8.72 6.53 8.28
C ASP A 41 8.53 7.58 7.18
N SER A 42 7.81 7.22 6.12
CA SER A 42 7.45 8.17 5.06
C SER A 42 6.57 9.31 5.59
N ILE A 43 5.61 9.04 6.49
CA ILE A 43 4.81 10.07 7.15
C ILE A 43 5.72 11.01 7.97
N ARG A 44 6.66 10.46 8.74
CA ARG A 44 7.61 11.27 9.53
C ARG A 44 8.42 12.20 8.65
N ILE A 45 8.98 11.69 7.55
CA ILE A 45 9.71 12.49 6.57
C ILE A 45 8.81 13.59 6.00
N GLY A 46 7.57 13.26 5.63
CA GLY A 46 6.61 14.24 5.11
C GLY A 46 6.22 15.33 6.11
N LEU A 47 6.06 14.98 7.40
CA LEU A 47 5.77 15.96 8.46
C LEU A 47 6.96 16.90 8.71
N VAL A 48 8.17 16.35 8.84
CA VAL A 48 9.39 17.13 9.09
C VAL A 48 9.65 18.13 7.95
N ASN A 49 9.39 17.74 6.71
CA ASN A 49 9.64 18.57 5.54
C ASN A 49 8.40 19.34 5.04
N ASN A 50 7.25 19.22 5.72
CA ASN A 50 5.95 19.80 5.30
C ASN A 50 5.55 19.44 3.85
N ILE A 51 5.76 18.19 3.45
CA ILE A 51 5.48 17.66 2.11
C ILE A 51 4.30 16.70 2.16
N SER A 52 3.40 16.80 1.17
CA SER A 52 2.28 15.85 0.98
C SER A 52 2.14 15.36 -0.46
N SER A 53 2.98 15.81 -1.39
CA SER A 53 2.94 15.37 -2.78
C SER A 53 3.67 14.03 -2.93
N LEU A 54 3.13 13.13 -3.75
CA LEU A 54 3.75 11.83 -3.98
C LEU A 54 5.17 11.97 -4.56
N ARG A 55 5.34 12.85 -5.56
CA ARG A 55 6.63 13.04 -6.23
C ARG A 55 7.74 13.44 -5.25
N SER A 56 7.51 14.48 -4.45
CA SER A 56 8.52 14.99 -3.51
C SER A 56 8.76 13.99 -2.36
N LEU A 57 7.71 13.31 -1.89
CA LEU A 57 7.85 12.31 -0.84
C LEU A 57 8.64 11.08 -1.31
N SER A 58 8.44 10.65 -2.56
CA SER A 58 9.22 9.58 -3.18
C SER A 58 10.70 9.91 -3.25
N LEU A 59 11.05 11.12 -3.69
CA LEU A 59 12.45 11.54 -3.81
C LEU A 59 13.20 11.47 -2.47
N LEU A 60 12.55 11.89 -1.38
CA LEU A 60 13.17 11.91 -0.04
C LEU A 60 13.11 10.56 0.67
N SER A 61 12.00 9.84 0.53
CA SER A 61 11.75 8.63 1.33
C SER A 61 12.32 7.37 0.71
N TYR A 62 12.42 7.27 -0.62
CA TYR A 62 12.72 5.99 -1.27
C TYR A 62 14.07 5.39 -0.82
N ASN A 63 15.13 6.20 -0.78
CA ASN A 63 16.45 5.76 -0.33
C ASN A 63 16.47 5.45 1.18
N GLN A 64 15.69 6.18 1.99
CA GLN A 64 15.56 5.92 3.43
C GLN A 64 14.87 4.59 3.72
N LEU A 65 14.10 4.06 2.76
CA LEU A 65 13.47 2.74 2.87
C LEU A 65 14.32 1.61 2.29
N ALA A 66 15.57 1.88 1.88
CA ALA A 66 16.44 0.88 1.23
C ALA A 66 16.68 -0.36 2.12
N ASP A 67 16.88 -0.14 3.41
CA ASP A 67 17.26 -1.17 4.41
C ASP A 67 16.12 -2.11 4.77
N TYR A 68 14.88 -1.78 4.42
CA TYR A 68 13.77 -2.71 4.61
C TYR A 68 13.91 -3.91 3.67
N ASP A 69 13.96 -5.11 4.25
CA ASP A 69 13.84 -6.38 3.52
C ASP A 69 12.41 -6.56 3.01
N SER A 70 12.14 -5.91 1.88
CA SER A 70 10.87 -5.97 1.18
C SER A 70 11.09 -5.71 -0.31
N PRO A 71 10.21 -6.24 -1.18
CA PRO A 71 10.21 -5.88 -2.59
C PRO A 71 10.07 -4.36 -2.82
N SER A 72 10.77 -3.85 -3.84
CA SER A 72 10.83 -2.40 -4.12
C SER A 72 9.46 -1.76 -4.36
N TYR A 73 8.50 -2.48 -4.97
CA TYR A 73 7.15 -1.95 -5.19
C TYR A 73 6.38 -1.72 -3.88
N TYR A 74 6.66 -2.45 -2.79
CA TYR A 74 6.05 -2.14 -1.50
C TYR A 74 6.54 -0.81 -0.92
N LYS A 75 7.77 -0.41 -1.22
CA LYS A 75 8.31 0.91 -0.83
C LYS A 75 7.52 2.02 -1.52
N LEU A 76 7.31 1.90 -2.83
CA LEU A 76 6.50 2.87 -3.59
C LEU A 76 5.04 2.90 -3.11
N CYS A 77 4.43 1.73 -2.85
CA CYS A 77 3.07 1.67 -2.31
C CYS A 77 2.98 2.29 -0.91
N ALA A 78 3.98 2.09 -0.05
CA ALA A 78 4.04 2.70 1.28
C ALA A 78 4.14 4.23 1.21
N ILE A 79 5.00 4.74 0.32
CA ILE A 79 5.15 6.19 0.07
C ILE A 79 3.86 6.77 -0.50
N SER A 80 3.24 6.12 -1.48
CA SER A 80 1.94 6.52 -2.04
C SER A 80 0.86 6.59 -0.97
N ARG A 81 0.81 5.59 -0.09
CA ARG A 81 -0.12 5.58 1.04
C ARG A 81 0.15 6.72 2.01
N ALA A 82 1.42 6.97 2.36
CA ALA A 82 1.81 8.07 3.23
C ALA A 82 1.45 9.44 2.64
N ALA A 83 1.68 9.66 1.35
CA ALA A 83 1.31 10.88 0.65
C ALA A 83 -0.21 11.13 0.71
N GLY A 84 -1.02 10.10 0.48
CA GLY A 84 -2.49 10.19 0.61
C GLY A 84 -2.94 10.56 2.03
N ILE A 85 -2.32 9.96 3.05
CA ILE A 85 -2.59 10.27 4.46
C ILE A 85 -2.22 11.74 4.79
N LEU A 86 -1.05 12.20 4.35
CA LEU A 86 -0.57 13.57 4.57
C LEU A 86 -1.45 14.60 3.84
N ALA A 87 -1.87 14.30 2.60
CA ALA A 87 -2.77 15.16 1.84
C ALA A 87 -4.14 15.27 2.51
N ALA A 88 -4.69 14.15 3.01
CA ALA A 88 -5.93 14.15 3.79
C ALA A 88 -5.79 14.97 5.09
N ARG A 89 -4.67 14.83 5.80
CA ARG A 89 -4.37 15.63 7.00
C ARG A 89 -4.31 17.13 6.67
N LYS A 90 -3.61 17.52 5.61
CA LYS A 90 -3.52 18.92 5.15
C LYS A 90 -4.90 19.48 4.80
N LYS A 91 -5.74 18.69 4.12
CA LYS A 91 -7.12 19.07 3.78
C LYS A 91 -7.99 19.24 5.02
N SER A 92 -7.83 18.38 6.03
CA SER A 92 -8.56 18.46 7.29
C SER A 92 -8.15 19.68 8.12
N LEU A 93 -6.84 19.96 8.21
CA LEU A 93 -6.30 21.17 8.84
C LEU A 93 -6.83 22.45 8.20
N LYS A 94 -6.87 22.51 6.86
CA LYS A 94 -7.42 23.66 6.12
C LYS A 94 -8.89 23.94 6.46
N ARG A 95 -9.63 22.93 6.90
CA ARG A 95 -11.04 23.03 7.30
C ARG A 95 -11.24 23.30 8.81
N GLY A 96 -10.17 23.50 9.57
CA GLY A 96 -10.23 23.76 11.01
C GLY A 96 -10.51 22.54 11.88
N PHE A 97 -10.46 21.32 11.34
CA PHE A 97 -10.67 20.12 12.15
C PHE A 97 -9.40 19.75 12.91
N PRO A 98 -9.42 19.70 14.25
CA PRO A 98 -8.31 19.17 15.03
C PRO A 98 -8.20 17.67 14.75
N THR A 99 -7.05 17.22 14.26
CA THR A 99 -6.81 15.78 14.11
C THR A 99 -5.45 15.42 14.69
N ARG A 100 -5.38 14.22 15.27
CA ARG A 100 -4.14 13.62 15.77
C ARG A 100 -3.10 13.51 14.65
N GLN A 101 -1.83 13.35 15.03
CA GLN A 101 -0.76 12.98 14.11
C GLN A 101 -1.16 11.73 13.31
N PRO A 102 -0.96 11.74 11.98
CA PRO A 102 -1.64 10.81 11.09
C PRO A 102 -0.87 9.50 10.91
N TYR A 103 -0.37 8.90 12.00
CA TYR A 103 0.37 7.63 11.93
C TYR A 103 -0.55 6.41 11.77
N ALA A 104 -0.09 5.43 10.99
CA ALA A 104 -0.75 4.14 10.85
C ALA A 104 -0.51 3.27 12.11
N VAL A 105 -1.61 2.88 12.76
CA VAL A 105 -1.60 2.10 14.00
C VAL A 105 -1.70 0.60 13.72
N ARG A 106 -2.65 0.18 12.88
CA ARG A 106 -2.88 -1.25 12.58
C ARG A 106 -1.93 -1.74 11.48
N PRO A 107 -1.37 -2.95 11.58
CA PRO A 107 -0.64 -3.58 10.48
C PRO A 107 -1.54 -3.81 9.28
N PHE A 108 -1.01 -3.56 8.07
CA PHE A 108 -1.75 -3.71 6.82
C PHE A 108 -0.78 -3.76 5.65
N LEU A 109 -1.25 -4.16 4.47
CA LEU A 109 -0.49 -4.14 3.24
C LEU A 109 -1.38 -3.60 2.13
N VAL A 110 -0.82 -2.69 1.33
CA VAL A 110 -1.43 -2.25 0.08
C VAL A 110 -0.42 -2.54 -1.02
N SER A 111 -0.87 -3.23 -2.06
CA SER A 111 -0.07 -3.39 -3.25
C SER A 111 -0.93 -3.44 -4.50
N CYS A 112 -0.45 -2.77 -5.54
CA CYS A 112 -0.96 -2.90 -6.90
C CYS A 112 -0.13 -3.89 -7.74
N TYR A 113 0.89 -4.53 -7.16
CA TYR A 113 1.82 -5.40 -7.88
C TYR A 113 2.15 -6.68 -7.11
N GLY A 114 2.70 -7.65 -7.83
CA GLY A 114 3.35 -8.81 -7.22
C GLY A 114 2.41 -9.88 -6.69
N PHE A 115 1.10 -9.63 -6.55
CA PHE A 115 0.11 -10.65 -6.22
C PHE A 115 -0.25 -11.47 -7.45
N LYS A 116 -0.31 -12.80 -7.30
CA LYS A 116 -0.69 -13.73 -8.37
C LYS A 116 -1.60 -14.81 -7.80
N ILE A 117 -2.57 -15.25 -8.58
CA ILE A 117 -3.35 -16.45 -8.25
C ILE A 117 -2.73 -17.62 -9.00
N LYS A 118 -2.35 -18.67 -8.27
CA LYS A 118 -1.87 -19.92 -8.84
C LYS A 118 -2.36 -21.08 -8.00
N ASN A 119 -2.84 -22.15 -8.65
CA ASN A 119 -3.27 -23.40 -8.00
C ASN A 119 -4.23 -23.17 -6.82
N GLY A 120 -5.17 -22.24 -6.95
CA GLY A 120 -6.14 -21.91 -5.88
C GLY A 120 -5.54 -21.15 -4.68
N GLY A 121 -4.30 -20.67 -4.78
CA GLY A 121 -3.65 -19.84 -3.77
C GLY A 121 -3.31 -18.45 -4.27
N LEU A 122 -3.31 -17.47 -3.36
CA LEU A 122 -2.80 -16.13 -3.58
C LEU A 122 -1.32 -16.10 -3.20
N GLU A 123 -0.45 -16.01 -4.21
CA GLU A 123 0.97 -15.84 -4.01
C GLU A 123 1.30 -14.39 -3.67
N ILE A 124 1.84 -14.21 -2.47
CA ILE A 124 2.30 -12.92 -1.95
C ILE A 124 3.84 -12.94 -1.83
N PRO A 125 4.54 -11.96 -2.44
CA PRO A 125 5.93 -11.69 -2.14
C PRO A 125 6.09 -11.27 -0.67
N ILE A 126 6.96 -11.96 0.09
CA ILE A 126 7.18 -11.64 1.51
C ILE A 126 8.54 -10.98 1.76
N SER A 127 9.55 -11.30 0.95
CA SER A 127 10.87 -10.66 0.93
C SER A 127 11.48 -10.79 -0.46
N ARG A 128 12.74 -10.35 -0.65
CA ARG A 128 13.40 -10.49 -1.96
C ARG A 128 13.53 -11.97 -2.33
N GLY A 129 12.98 -12.34 -3.50
CA GLY A 129 12.99 -13.72 -4.01
C GLY A 129 12.06 -14.70 -3.29
N LYS A 130 11.47 -14.35 -2.14
CA LYS A 130 10.63 -15.24 -1.36
C LYS A 130 9.14 -14.92 -1.55
N ARG A 131 8.36 -15.95 -1.87
CA ARG A 131 6.90 -15.88 -2.01
C ARG A 131 6.24 -16.85 -1.05
N LEU A 132 5.06 -16.50 -0.59
CA LEU A 132 4.20 -17.34 0.24
C LEU A 132 2.86 -17.50 -0.45
N SER A 133 2.32 -18.71 -0.47
CA SER A 133 1.01 -19.00 -1.04
C SER A 133 -0.04 -19.02 0.07
N LEU A 134 -1.05 -18.16 -0.04
CA LEU A 134 -2.20 -18.12 0.85
C LEU A 134 -3.34 -18.93 0.24
N PRO A 135 -3.84 -19.99 0.89
CA PRO A 135 -4.96 -20.76 0.34
C PRO A 135 -6.19 -19.86 0.21
N LEU A 136 -6.82 -19.89 -0.97
CA LEU A 136 -8.08 -19.20 -1.22
C LEU A 136 -9.24 -20.20 -1.08
N THR A 137 -10.37 -19.74 -0.56
CA THR A 137 -11.59 -20.56 -0.55
C THR A 137 -12.12 -20.72 -1.98
N LYS A 138 -12.90 -21.79 -2.23
CA LYS A 138 -13.52 -22.03 -3.55
C LYS A 138 -14.30 -20.81 -4.05
N HIS A 139 -15.03 -20.15 -3.15
CA HIS A 139 -15.77 -18.92 -3.44
C HIS A 139 -14.85 -17.77 -3.86
N THR A 140 -13.75 -17.55 -3.14
CA THR A 140 -12.78 -16.50 -3.49
C THR A 140 -12.12 -16.76 -4.84
N VAL A 141 -11.71 -18.01 -5.11
CA VAL A 141 -11.14 -18.38 -6.41
C VAL A 141 -12.15 -18.13 -7.53
N ALA A 142 -13.39 -18.58 -7.38
CA ALA A 142 -14.42 -18.39 -8.39
C ALA A 142 -14.63 -16.92 -8.75
N ILE A 143 -14.64 -16.02 -7.76
CA ILE A 143 -14.82 -14.58 -7.98
C ILE A 143 -13.61 -13.92 -8.65
N VAL A 144 -12.39 -14.28 -8.25
CA VAL A 144 -11.19 -13.60 -8.78
C VAL A 144 -10.75 -14.17 -10.12
N SER A 145 -11.02 -15.45 -10.40
CA SER A 145 -10.73 -16.09 -11.69
C SER A 145 -11.69 -15.68 -12.80
N THR A 146 -12.84 -15.06 -12.52
CA THR A 146 -13.76 -14.59 -13.57
C THR A 146 -13.20 -13.43 -14.42
N ARG A 147 -11.98 -12.95 -14.14
CA ARG A 147 -11.39 -11.76 -14.76
C ARG A 147 -9.88 -11.86 -15.08
N SER A 148 -9.27 -13.04 -15.00
CA SER A 148 -7.85 -13.23 -15.37
C SER A 148 -7.69 -13.69 -16.80
#